data_AF-A0A248LHJ0-F1
#
_entry.id   AF-A0A248LHJ0-F1
#
_cell.length_a   1.000
_cell.length_b   1.000
_cell.length_c   1.000
_cell.angle_alpha   90.00
_cell.angle_beta   90.00
_cell.angle_gamma   90.00
#
_symmetry.space_group_name_H-M   'P 1'
#
loop_
_entity.id
_entity.type
_entity.pdbx_description
1 polymer ?
#
loop_
_entity_poly.entity_id
_entity_poly.type
_entity_poly.pdbx_seq_one_letter_code
_entity_poly.pdbx_strand_id
1 'polypeptide(L)' 'MYVCLCFPTTEQDIRHAARQGASKLRDLHPVATRCGKCGRCAHQLLQQNQPETGTASVKTAL' A
#
# COMPACT_ATOMS: atom_id res chain seq x y z
N MET A 1 8.02 -2.60 -9.35
CA MET A 1 7.71 -1.55 -10.36
C MET A 1 7.62 -0.16 -9.72
N TYR A 2 7.59 0.93 -10.50
CA TYR A 2 7.12 2.23 -9.98
C TYR A 2 5.60 2.20 -9.81
N VAL A 3 5.12 2.58 -8.63
CA VAL A 3 3.69 2.61 -8.29
C VAL A 3 3.16 4.04 -8.39
N CYS A 4 3.93 5.03 -7.91
CA CYS A 4 3.61 6.44 -8.08
C CYS A 4 4.66 7.10 -9.00
N LEU A 5 4.19 7.87 -9.99
CA LEU A 5 5.06 8.64 -10.89
C LEU A 5 5.14 10.12 -10.49
N CYS A 6 4.17 10.61 -9.70
CA CYS A 6 4.22 11.96 -9.14
C CYS A 6 5.30 12.08 -8.06
N PHE A 7 5.46 11.01 -7.29
CA PHE A 7 6.49 10.81 -6.28
C PHE A 7 7.09 9.45 -6.61
N PRO A 8 8.40 9.33 -6.86
CA PRO A 8 9.01 8.12 -7.39
C PRO A 8 9.04 7.01 -6.35
N THR A 9 7.88 6.43 -6.08
CA THR A 9 7.66 5.37 -5.10
C THR A 9 7.53 4.04 -5.81
N THR A 10 8.34 3.08 -5.40
CA THR A 10 8.34 1.73 -5.95
C THR A 10 7.46 0.80 -5.14
N GLU A 11 7.12 -0.32 -5.75
CA GLU A 11 6.48 -1.46 -5.09
C GLU A 11 7.30 -1.96 -3.89
N GLN A 12 8.63 -1.94 -3.99
CA GLN A 12 9.50 -2.38 -2.90
C GLN A 12 9.41 -1.44 -1.69
N ASP A 13 9.29 -0.13 -1.92
CA ASP A 13 9.09 0.85 -0.85
C ASP A 13 7.78 0.59 -0.10
N ILE A 14 6.69 0.32 -0.83
CA ILE A 14 5.39 0.01 -0.23
C ILE A 14 5.43 -1.30 0.55
N ARG A 15 6.08 -2.34 0.00
CA ARG A 15 6.27 -3.62 0.71
C ARG A 15 7.08 -3.44 1.99
N HIS A 16 8.13 -2.64 1.95
CA HIS A 16 8.96 -2.35 3.10
C HIS A 16 8.17 -1.61 4.18
N ALA A 17 7.43 -0.56 3.81
CA ALA A 17 6.56 0.17 4.71
C ALA A 17 5.48 -0.73 5.35
N ALA A 18 4.86 -1.60 4.56
CA ALA A 18 3.85 -2.56 5.05
C ALA A 18 4.43 -3.48 6.15
N ARG A 19 5.63 -4.02 5.92
CA ARG A 19 6.35 -4.87 6.89
C ARG A 19 6.80 -4.10 8.13
N GLN A 20 6.95 -2.78 8.03
CA GLN A 20 7.24 -1.90 9.16
C GLN A 20 5.98 -1.43 9.91
N GLY A 21 4.80 -1.92 9.54
CA GLY A 21 3.54 -1.63 10.23
C GLY A 21 2.68 -0.55 9.58
N ALA A 22 3.03 -0.08 8.37
CA ALA A 22 2.14 0.80 7.62
C ALA A 22 0.83 0.05 7.30
N SER A 23 -0.29 0.63 7.70
CA SER A 23 -1.60 -0.02 7.66
C SER A 23 -2.59 0.67 6.71
N LYS A 24 -2.38 1.96 6.44
CA LYS A 24 -3.28 2.82 5.65
C LYS A 24 -2.49 3.60 4.59
N LEU A 25 -3.15 4.04 3.52
CA LEU A 25 -2.51 4.86 2.47
C LEU A 25 -1.84 6.14 3.00
N ARG A 26 -2.36 6.72 4.08
CA ARG A 26 -1.76 7.90 4.72
C ARG A 26 -0.38 7.64 5.30
N ASP A 27 -0.08 6.38 5.65
CA ASP A 27 1.21 5.95 6.18
C ASP A 27 2.27 5.88 5.05
N LEU A 28 1.84 5.91 3.79
CA LEU A 28 2.70 5.95 2.60
C LEU A 28 2.92 7.36 2.07
N HIS A 29 2.74 8.41 2.89
CA HIS A 29 2.91 9.79 2.43
C HIS A 29 4.28 9.99 1.73
N PRO A 30 4.35 10.65 0.55
CA PRO A 30 3.28 11.41 -0.14
C PRO A 30 2.51 10.63 -1.22
N VAL A 31 2.49 9.30 -1.23
CA VAL A 31 1.80 8.49 -2.25
C VAL A 31 0.33 8.90 -2.40
N ALA A 32 -0.13 8.98 -3.66
CA ALA A 32 -1.49 9.35 -4.06
C ALA A 32 -1.95 10.77 -3.69
N THR A 33 -1.05 11.66 -3.22
CA THR A 33 -1.42 13.03 -2.83
C THR A 33 -1.44 14.07 -3.96
N ARG A 34 -0.88 13.76 -5.15
CA ARG A 34 -0.92 14.67 -6.33
C ARG A 34 -2.06 14.33 -7.29
N CYS A 35 -1.91 13.29 -8.11
CA CYS A 35 -2.90 12.92 -9.12
C CYS A 35 -3.84 11.79 -8.69
N GLY A 36 -3.58 11.13 -7.56
CA GLY A 36 -4.38 10.04 -7.01
C GLY A 36 -4.40 8.72 -7.80
N LYS A 37 -3.93 8.67 -9.05
CA LYS A 37 -4.06 7.49 -9.94
C LYS A 37 -3.46 6.20 -9.38
N CYS A 38 -2.40 6.31 -8.58
CA CYS A 38 -1.74 5.16 -7.96
C CYS A 38 -2.47 4.60 -6.72
N GLY A 39 -3.49 5.30 -6.20
CA GLY A 39 -4.07 5.02 -4.88
C GLY A 39 -4.58 3.58 -4.72
N ARG A 40 -5.32 3.06 -5.70
CA ARG A 40 -5.82 1.67 -5.66
C ARG A 40 -4.67 0.66 -5.67
N CYS A 41 -3.70 0.82 -6.56
CA CYS A 41 -2.53 -0.06 -6.68
C CYS A 41 -1.69 -0.04 -5.38
N ALA A 42 -1.39 1.14 -4.85
CA ALA A 42 -0.63 1.31 -3.62
C ALA A 42 -1.34 0.67 -2.41
N HIS A 43 -2.67 0.84 -2.30
CA HIS A 43 -3.46 0.24 -1.23
C HIS A 43 -3.48 -1.30 -1.31
N GLN A 44 -3.64 -1.87 -2.50
CA GLN A 44 -3.60 -3.32 -2.68
C GLN A 44 -2.24 -3.90 -2.29
N LEU A 45 -1.15 -3.27 -2.71
CA LEU A 45 0.21 -3.68 -2.32
C LEU A 45 0.43 -3.59 -0.81
N LEU A 46 -0.08 -2.53 -0.18
CA LEU A 46 -0.01 -2.35 1.27
C LEU A 46 -0.72 -3.50 2.00
N GLN A 47 -1.97 -3.80 1.65
CA GLN A 47 -2.75 -4.87 2.28
C GLN A 47 -2.15 -6.26 2.07
N GLN A 48 -1.60 -6.53 0.88
CA GLN A 48 -0.98 -7.83 0.58
C GLN A 48 0.33 -8.09 1.32
N ASN A 49 0.95 -7.05 1.91
CA ASN A 49 2.28 -7.15 2.52
C ASN A 49 2.29 -6.73 4.00
N GLN A 50 1.13 -6.50 4.59
CA GLN A 50 1.01 -6.35 6.03
C GLN A 50 1.37 -7.67 6.71
N PRO A 51 2.09 -7.64 7.85
CA PRO A 51 2.22 -8.82 8.67
C PRO A 51 0.82 -9.29 9.10
N GLU A 52 0.62 -10.60 9.17
CA GLU A 52 -0.62 -11.22 9.68
C GLU A 52 -0.80 -10.86 11.16
N THR A 53 -1.24 -9.64 11.45
CA THR A 53 -1.71 -9.24 12.77
C THR A 53 -3.10 -9.82 12.91
N GLY A 54 -3.29 -10.77 13.84
CA GLY A 54 -4.49 -11.59 14.00
C GLY A 54 -5.81 -10.83 14.14
N THR A 55 -6.33 -10.31 13.03
CA THR A 55 -7.71 -9.88 12.87
C THR A 55 -8.15 -10.33 11.49
N ALA A 56 -8.77 -11.51 11.46
CA ALA A 56 -9.34 -12.10 10.28
C ALA A 56 -10.42 -11.16 9.69
N SER A 57 -10.10 -10.48 8.59
CA SER A 57 -11.12 -9.97 7.68
C SER A 57 -11.26 -10.92 6.50
N VAL A 58 -12.30 -11.73 6.60
CA VAL A 58 -13.06 -12.43 5.57
C VAL A 58 -12.66 -12.00 4.14
N LYS A 59 -11.93 -12.87 3.44
CA LYS A 59 -11.93 -12.84 1.98
C LYS A 59 -13.28 -13.37 1.52
N THR A 60 -14.20 -12.47 1.17
CA THR A 60 -15.28 -12.81 0.24
C THR A 60 -14.62 -13.18 -1.07
N ALA A 61 -14.52 -14.48 -1.31
CA ALA A 61 -14.36 -15.02 -2.64
C ALA A 61 -15.61 -14.65 -3.45
N LEU A 62 -15.38 -14.05 -4.62
CA LEU A 62 -16.33 -13.94 -5.71
C LEU A 62 -15.62 -14.46 -6.95
#